data_AF-A0A7S2S9L8-F1
#
_entry.id   AF-A0A7S2S9L8-F1
#
_cell.length_a   1.000
_cell.length_b   1.000
_cell.length_c   1.000
_cell.angle_alpha   90.00
_cell.angle_beta   90.00
_cell.angle_gamma   90.00
#
_symmetry.space_group_name_H-M   'P 1'
#
loop_
_entity.id
_entity.type
_entity.pdbx_description
1 polymer ?
#
loop_
_entity_poly.entity_id
_entity_poly.type
_entity_poly.pdbx_seq_one_letter_code
_entity_poly.pdbx_strand_id
1 'polypeptide(L)'
;TNQKYNDFEIIKLPNQEGITTTSPTALHGVIHVPHKRFALDTLKKILHTHPMPAQVLIFVNTPHRVKITVKKLAEMGIIAAPFTGEEQKQDRTDVNKALREGYVGIVVATEMAARGIDAPYLTHVINYDLPTDASHYAHRAGRVARGGRPGIVINMTTSQKERHVPFTRFAKPLQLQDQMYIVQPREGKLPIIGLSNQPQPPKTSDTSNS
;
A
#
# COMPACT_ATOMS: atom_id res chain seq x y z
N THR A 1 27.81 -17.23 7.73
CA THR A 1 27.02 -18.49 7.80
C THR A 1 25.63 -18.15 8.29
N ASN A 2 24.62 -18.46 7.47
CA ASN A 2 23.17 -18.32 7.70
C ASN A 2 22.60 -16.92 7.98
N GLN A 3 22.39 -16.15 6.91
CA GLN A 3 21.39 -15.08 6.89
C GLN A 3 20.44 -15.32 5.72
N LYS A 4 19.47 -16.23 5.95
CA LYS A 4 18.34 -16.42 5.05
C LYS A 4 17.49 -15.15 5.08
N TYR A 5 17.82 -14.20 4.20
CA TYR A 5 16.85 -13.19 3.78
C TYR A 5 15.85 -13.91 2.89
N ASN A 6 14.79 -14.43 3.49
CA ASN A 6 13.69 -15.05 2.76
C ASN A 6 13.12 -14.02 1.78
N ASP A 7 13.35 -14.27 0.49
CA ASP A 7 12.42 -13.85 -0.55
C ASP A 7 11.05 -14.45 -0.17
N PHE A 8 10.17 -13.61 0.37
CA PHE A 8 8.78 -13.85 0.75
C PHE A 8 8.37 -15.32 1.03
N GLU A 9 8.78 -15.91 2.15
CA GLU A 9 8.00 -17.02 2.72
C GLU A 9 6.80 -16.43 3.45
N ILE A 10 5.60 -16.68 2.92
CA ILE A 10 4.33 -16.34 3.56
C ILE A 10 4.25 -17.18 4.85
N ILE A 11 4.64 -16.59 5.97
CA ILE A 11 4.44 -17.19 7.28
C ILE A 11 2.91 -17.30 7.50
N LYS A 12 2.40 -18.53 7.57
CA LYS A 12 1.05 -18.80 8.07
C LYS A 12 0.96 -18.28 9.50
N LEU A 13 0.21 -17.20 9.70
CA LEU A 13 -0.14 -16.74 11.04
C LEU A 13 -1.20 -17.68 11.65
N PRO A 14 -1.08 -18.03 12.95
CA PRO A 14 -2.06 -18.87 13.63
C PRO A 14 -3.41 -18.15 13.79
N ASN A 15 -4.50 -18.90 13.59
CA ASN A 15 -5.88 -18.45 13.81
C ASN A 15 -6.06 -17.93 15.24
N GLN A 16 -6.57 -16.70 15.37
CA GLN A 16 -7.20 -16.20 16.59
C GLN A 16 -8.59 -15.72 16.19
N GLU A 17 -9.62 -16.36 16.72
CA GLU A 17 -11.01 -16.00 16.47
C GLU A 17 -11.37 -14.68 17.14
N GLY A 18 -12.11 -13.84 16.41
CA GLY A 18 -12.80 -12.67 16.97
C GLY A 18 -12.00 -11.37 17.00
N ILE A 19 -11.99 -10.66 15.87
CA ILE A 19 -12.22 -9.20 15.70
C ILE A 19 -12.13 -8.92 14.18
N THR A 20 -13.03 -8.09 13.66
CA THR A 20 -13.26 -7.92 12.22
C THR A 20 -12.09 -7.26 11.47
N THR A 21 -11.88 -7.74 10.24
CA THR A 21 -11.59 -7.00 8.97
C THR A 21 -10.19 -6.84 8.38
N THR A 22 -9.18 -7.64 8.75
CA THR A 22 -8.04 -7.84 7.82
C THR A 22 -7.74 -9.32 7.65
N SER A 23 -7.49 -9.74 6.41
CA SER A 23 -7.19 -11.13 6.11
C SER A 23 -5.83 -11.49 6.73
N PRO A 24 -5.70 -12.64 7.44
CA PRO A 24 -4.44 -13.05 8.07
C PRO A 24 -3.33 -13.34 7.04
N THR A 25 -3.65 -13.39 5.75
CA THR A 25 -2.69 -13.56 4.66
C THR A 25 -2.21 -12.24 4.04
N ALA A 26 -2.62 -11.10 4.60
CA ALA A 26 -2.15 -9.78 4.18
C ALA A 26 -0.90 -9.34 4.97
N LEU A 27 0.17 -9.00 4.26
CA LEU A 27 1.34 -8.33 4.84
C LEU A 27 1.11 -6.81 4.83
N HIS A 28 1.30 -6.16 5.98
CA HIS A 28 1.13 -4.71 6.10
C HIS A 28 2.49 -4.00 6.19
N GLY A 29 2.84 -3.23 5.16
CA GLY A 29 4.07 -2.46 5.07
C GLY A 29 3.84 -0.97 5.30
N VAL A 30 4.83 -0.30 5.89
CA VAL A 30 4.91 1.15 6.07
C VAL A 30 6.19 1.65 5.44
N ILE A 31 6.06 2.61 4.51
CA ILE A 31 7.18 3.29 3.88
C ILE A 31 7.14 4.75 4.28
N HIS A 32 8.21 5.21 4.91
CA HIS A 32 8.41 6.64 5.14
C HIS A 32 9.16 7.27 3.98
N VAL A 33 8.49 8.18 3.30
CA VAL A 33 9.06 9.03 2.25
C VAL A 33 9.52 10.33 2.91
N PRO A 34 10.83 10.66 2.91
CA PRO A 34 11.35 11.83 3.62
C PRO A 34 10.73 13.16 3.18
N HIS A 35 10.30 13.25 1.92
CA HIS A 35 9.66 14.45 1.39
C HIS A 35 8.65 14.09 0.29
N LYS A 36 7.51 14.78 0.26
CA LYS A 36 6.42 14.55 -0.71
C LYS A 36 6.86 14.54 -2.18
N ARG A 37 7.89 15.32 -2.52
CA ARG A 37 8.49 15.34 -3.88
C ARG A 37 9.01 13.98 -4.33
N PHE A 38 9.40 13.11 -3.40
CA PHE A 38 9.90 11.76 -3.68
C PHE A 38 8.80 10.69 -3.63
N ALA A 39 7.55 11.06 -3.34
CA ALA A 39 6.46 10.10 -3.18
C ALA A 39 6.18 9.35 -4.49
N LEU A 40 6.19 10.05 -5.62
CA LEU A 40 5.96 9.44 -6.93
C LEU A 40 7.10 8.48 -7.34
N ASP A 41 8.35 8.86 -7.10
CA ASP A 41 9.51 7.98 -7.33
C ASP A 41 9.47 6.73 -6.45
N THR A 42 9.08 6.91 -5.18
CA THR A 42 8.88 5.78 -4.26
C THR A 42 7.76 4.86 -4.74
N LEU A 43 6.64 5.42 -5.21
CA LEU A 43 5.54 4.66 -5.80
C LEU A 43 6.01 3.86 -7.01
N LYS A 44 6.78 4.48 -7.93
CA LYS A 44 7.39 3.79 -9.07
C LYS A 44 8.27 2.62 -8.61
N LYS A 45 9.08 2.80 -7.57
CA LYS A 45 9.94 1.72 -7.04
C LYS A 45 9.13 0.56 -6.48
N ILE A 46 8.04 0.83 -5.77
CA ILE A 46 7.11 -0.21 -5.27
C ILE A 46 6.49 -0.99 -6.45
N LEU A 47 6.09 -0.29 -7.51
CA LEU A 47 5.46 -0.90 -8.69
C LEU A 47 6.43 -1.76 -9.55
N HIS A 48 7.74 -1.61 -9.35
CA HIS A 48 8.79 -2.38 -10.03
C HIS A 48 9.52 -3.34 -9.08
N THR A 49 8.93 -3.71 -7.94
CA THR A 49 9.54 -4.73 -7.08
C THR A 49 9.50 -6.10 -7.73
N HIS A 50 10.30 -7.04 -7.23
CA HIS A 50 10.27 -8.45 -7.58
C HIS A 50 9.77 -9.25 -6.37
N PRO A 51 8.71 -10.08 -6.53
CA PRO A 51 7.89 -10.22 -7.75
C PRO A 51 7.13 -8.93 -8.10
N MET A 52 6.86 -8.75 -9.40
CA MET A 52 6.16 -7.56 -9.90
C MET A 52 4.70 -7.56 -9.43
N PRO A 53 4.20 -6.43 -8.89
CA PRO A 53 2.78 -6.29 -8.56
C PRO A 53 1.90 -6.48 -9.80
N ALA A 54 1.05 -7.52 -9.79
CA ALA A 54 0.24 -7.88 -10.96
C ALA A 54 -1.07 -7.07 -11.06
N GLN A 55 -1.76 -6.93 -9.93
CA GLN A 55 -2.97 -6.11 -9.81
C GLN A 55 -2.88 -5.23 -8.57
N VAL A 56 -2.93 -3.91 -8.76
CA VAL A 56 -2.65 -2.89 -7.75
C VAL A 56 -3.80 -1.90 -7.67
N LEU A 57 -4.30 -1.66 -6.47
CA LEU A 57 -5.22 -0.58 -6.17
C LEU A 57 -4.51 0.51 -5.36
N ILE A 58 -4.40 1.70 -5.94
CA ILE A 58 -3.76 2.86 -5.33
C ILE A 58 -4.84 3.81 -4.82
N PHE A 59 -4.87 4.06 -3.51
CA PHE A 59 -5.80 4.99 -2.89
C PHE A 59 -5.20 6.40 -2.76
N VAL A 60 -5.98 7.39 -3.19
CA VAL A 60 -5.73 8.82 -2.98
C VAL A 60 -6.99 9.52 -2.44
N ASN A 61 -6.83 10.66 -1.79
CA ASN A 61 -7.91 11.28 -1.03
C ASN A 61 -8.89 12.11 -1.87
N THR A 62 -8.55 12.51 -3.09
CA THR A 62 -9.44 13.35 -3.92
C THR A 62 -9.48 12.92 -5.39
N PRO A 63 -10.60 13.13 -6.11
CA PRO A 63 -10.70 12.82 -7.54
C PRO A 63 -9.67 13.58 -8.40
N HIS A 64 -9.41 14.84 -8.04
CA HIS A 64 -8.36 15.63 -8.70
C HIS A 64 -6.98 14.98 -8.55
N ARG A 65 -6.66 14.43 -7.37
CA ARG A 65 -5.41 13.70 -7.14
C ARG A 65 -5.35 12.38 -7.91
N VAL A 66 -6.48 11.72 -8.17
CA VAL A 66 -6.55 10.53 -9.04
C VAL A 66 -6.02 10.89 -10.42
N LYS A 67 -6.62 11.91 -11.05
CA LYS A 67 -6.25 12.39 -12.40
C LYS A 67 -4.77 12.79 -12.48
N ILE A 68 -4.28 13.55 -11.49
CA ILE A 68 -2.86 13.94 -11.41
C ILE A 68 -1.93 12.73 -11.27
N THR A 69 -2.29 11.78 -10.41
CA THR A 69 -1.43 10.61 -10.14
C THR A 69 -1.34 9.71 -11.36
N VAL A 70 -2.47 9.47 -12.04
CA VAL A 70 -2.49 8.71 -13.29
C VAL A 70 -1.65 9.38 -14.38
N LYS A 71 -1.82 10.69 -14.58
CA LYS A 71 -1.02 11.45 -15.55
C LYS A 71 0.48 11.31 -15.27
N LYS A 72 0.89 11.47 -14.00
CA LYS A 72 2.28 11.36 -13.58
C LYS A 72 2.86 9.94 -13.70
N LEU A 73 2.04 8.91 -13.48
CA LEU A 73 2.44 7.53 -13.73
C LEU A 73 2.64 7.29 -15.24
N ALA A 74 1.76 7.82 -16.08
CA ALA A 74 1.89 7.74 -17.54
C ALA A 74 3.16 8.45 -18.04
N GLU A 75 3.50 9.62 -17.50
CA GLU A 75 4.77 10.32 -17.77
C GLU A 75 6.01 9.49 -17.40
N MET A 76 5.86 8.52 -16.48
CA MET A 76 6.90 7.57 -16.09
C MET A 76 6.86 6.24 -16.87
N GLY A 77 5.98 6.11 -17.87
CA GLY A 77 5.78 4.90 -18.65
C GLY A 77 4.94 3.82 -17.94
N ILE A 78 4.21 4.18 -16.89
CA ILE A 78 3.38 3.25 -16.10
C ILE A 78 1.91 3.45 -16.47
N ILE A 79 1.30 2.40 -17.01
CA ILE A 79 -0.12 2.40 -17.38
C ILE A 79 -0.95 2.20 -16.11
N ALA A 80 -1.80 3.19 -15.79
CA ALA A 80 -2.76 3.14 -14.71
C ALA A 80 -4.09 3.74 -15.16
N ALA A 81 -5.21 3.16 -14.72
CA ALA A 81 -6.54 3.71 -14.97
C ALA A 81 -7.01 4.56 -13.78
N PRO A 82 -7.64 5.72 -14.03
CA PRO A 82 -8.40 6.42 -13.01
C PRO A 82 -9.70 5.65 -12.70
N PHE A 83 -10.17 5.74 -11.46
CA PHE A 83 -11.50 5.26 -11.08
C PHE A 83 -12.14 6.24 -10.10
N THR A 84 -13.04 7.08 -10.58
CA THR A 84 -13.67 8.15 -9.78
C THR A 84 -15.20 8.15 -9.90
N GLY A 85 -15.88 8.86 -8.99
CA GLY A 85 -17.33 9.05 -9.08
C GLY A 85 -17.75 10.04 -10.17
N GLU A 86 -16.82 10.82 -10.73
CA GLU A 86 -17.08 11.78 -11.81
C GLU A 86 -17.08 11.13 -13.19
N GLU A 87 -16.55 9.91 -13.31
CA GLU A 87 -16.49 9.18 -14.57
C GLU A 87 -17.86 8.64 -14.97
N GLN A 88 -18.09 8.52 -16.28
CA GLN A 88 -19.34 7.96 -16.77
C GLN A 88 -19.44 6.49 -16.37
N LYS A 89 -20.68 6.01 -16.22
CA LYS A 89 -20.93 4.61 -15.87
C LYS A 89 -20.27 3.65 -16.88
N GLN A 90 -20.21 4.04 -18.15
CA GLN A 90 -19.53 3.28 -19.20
C GLN A 90 -18.03 3.18 -18.95
N ASP A 91 -17.35 4.31 -18.73
CA ASP A 91 -15.90 4.35 -18.42
C ASP A 91 -15.54 3.43 -17.24
N ARG A 92 -16.34 3.48 -16.16
CA ARG A 92 -16.14 2.63 -14.98
C ARG A 92 -16.33 1.14 -15.30
N THR A 93 -17.26 0.82 -16.19
CA THR A 93 -17.49 -0.55 -16.65
C THR A 93 -16.31 -1.05 -17.49
N ASP A 94 -15.76 -0.20 -18.34
CA ASP A 94 -14.61 -0.51 -19.19
C ASP A 94 -13.32 -0.69 -18.38
N VAL A 95 -13.07 0.17 -17.38
CA VAL A 95 -11.94 0.00 -16.46
C VAL A 95 -12.06 -1.32 -15.69
N ASN A 96 -13.24 -1.66 -15.17
CA ASN A 96 -13.47 -2.93 -14.47
C ASN A 96 -13.25 -4.13 -15.41
N LYS A 97 -13.72 -4.06 -16.65
CA LYS A 97 -13.50 -5.10 -17.66
C LYS A 97 -12.01 -5.26 -17.96
N ALA A 98 -11.31 -4.16 -18.26
CA ALA A 98 -9.88 -4.16 -18.55
C ALA A 98 -9.03 -4.67 -17.37
N LEU A 99 -9.42 -4.35 -16.14
CA LEU A 99 -8.78 -4.84 -14.93
C LEU A 99 -8.97 -6.36 -14.76
N ARG A 100 -10.20 -6.86 -14.98
CA ARG A 100 -10.51 -8.28 -14.90
C ARG A 100 -9.79 -9.10 -15.98
N GLU A 101 -9.71 -8.56 -17.19
CA GLU A 101 -9.04 -9.18 -18.33
C GLU A 101 -7.50 -9.03 -18.27
N GLY A 102 -6.98 -8.22 -17.34
CA GLY A 102 -5.54 -8.02 -17.14
C GLY A 102 -4.89 -7.01 -18.08
N TYR A 103 -5.67 -6.32 -18.92
CA TYR A 103 -5.18 -5.25 -19.79
C TYR A 103 -4.71 -4.02 -19.01
N VAL A 104 -5.26 -3.81 -17.82
CA VAL A 104 -4.79 -2.79 -16.87
C VAL A 104 -4.47 -3.46 -15.55
N GLY A 105 -3.22 -3.35 -15.10
CA GLY A 105 -2.77 -3.88 -13.81
C GLY A 105 -2.89 -2.90 -12.64
N ILE A 106 -3.11 -1.61 -12.89
CA ILE A 106 -3.07 -0.56 -11.86
C ILE A 106 -4.30 0.33 -11.96
N VAL A 107 -5.01 0.49 -10.85
CA VAL A 107 -6.11 1.44 -10.73
C VAL A 107 -5.82 2.44 -9.62
N VAL A 108 -6.05 3.73 -9.89
CA VAL A 108 -5.95 4.81 -8.91
C VAL A 108 -7.36 5.30 -8.59
N ALA A 109 -7.74 5.29 -7.31
CA ALA A 109 -9.11 5.58 -6.89
C ALA A 109 -9.19 6.38 -5.59
N THR A 110 -10.36 6.98 -5.37
CA THR A 110 -10.76 7.48 -4.04
C THR A 110 -11.48 6.41 -3.24
N GLU A 111 -11.60 6.64 -1.93
CA GLU A 111 -12.33 5.75 -1.01
C GLU A 111 -13.75 5.43 -1.49
N MET A 112 -14.52 6.47 -1.85
CA MET A 112 -15.91 6.31 -2.28
C MET A 112 -16.01 5.54 -3.60
N ALA A 113 -15.11 5.83 -4.54
CA ALA A 113 -15.13 5.20 -5.85
C ALA A 113 -14.73 3.72 -5.78
N ALA A 114 -13.72 3.38 -4.96
CA ALA A 114 -13.18 2.03 -4.85
C ALA A 114 -14.20 0.95 -4.46
N ARG A 115 -15.34 1.34 -3.88
CA ARG A 115 -16.45 0.41 -3.60
C ARG A 115 -17.00 -0.28 -4.85
N GLY A 116 -16.99 0.40 -5.99
CA GLY A 116 -17.46 -0.14 -7.27
C GLY A 116 -16.37 -0.80 -8.13
N ILE A 117 -15.16 -0.98 -7.60
CA ILE A 117 -14.10 -1.71 -8.29
C ILE A 117 -14.37 -3.21 -8.15
N ASP A 118 -14.45 -3.89 -9.28
CA ASP A 118 -14.58 -5.34 -9.37
C ASP A 118 -13.24 -5.98 -9.74
N ALA A 119 -12.41 -6.17 -8.72
CA ALA A 119 -11.08 -6.78 -8.83
C ALA A 119 -10.96 -7.92 -7.81
N PRO A 120 -11.28 -9.17 -8.19
CA PRO A 120 -11.24 -10.27 -7.25
C PRO A 120 -9.83 -10.66 -6.79
N TYR A 121 -8.79 -10.24 -7.53
CA TYR A 121 -7.43 -10.78 -7.40
C TYR A 121 -6.35 -9.71 -7.18
N LEU A 122 -6.69 -8.62 -6.47
CA LEU A 122 -5.71 -7.60 -6.10
C LEU A 122 -4.58 -8.22 -5.29
N THR A 123 -3.37 -8.10 -5.83
CA THR A 123 -2.13 -8.50 -5.15
C THR A 123 -1.67 -7.44 -4.17
N HIS A 124 -1.92 -6.17 -4.49
CA HIS A 124 -1.43 -5.03 -3.75
C HIS A 124 -2.50 -3.96 -3.56
N VAL A 125 -2.53 -3.40 -2.36
CA VAL A 125 -3.19 -2.13 -2.06
C VAL A 125 -2.11 -1.15 -1.62
N ILE A 126 -2.09 0.03 -2.24
CA ILE A 126 -1.16 1.10 -1.88
C ILE A 126 -1.96 2.29 -1.40
N ASN A 127 -1.86 2.59 -0.12
CA ASN A 127 -2.32 3.83 0.48
C ASN A 127 -1.30 4.92 0.15
N TYR A 128 -1.44 5.53 -1.04
CA TYR A 128 -0.59 6.64 -1.47
C TYR A 128 -0.89 7.89 -0.65
N ASP A 129 -2.17 8.11 -0.34
CA ASP A 129 -2.59 8.93 0.79
C ASP A 129 -3.14 8.01 1.90
N LEU A 130 -2.76 8.28 3.16
CA LEU A 130 -3.22 7.48 4.30
C LEU A 130 -4.74 7.55 4.48
N PRO A 131 -5.38 6.45 4.92
CA PRO A 131 -6.79 6.47 5.30
C PRO A 131 -7.03 7.33 6.54
N THR A 132 -8.27 7.78 6.73
CA THR A 132 -8.63 8.73 7.79
C THR A 132 -8.64 8.09 9.18
N ASP A 133 -8.88 6.79 9.27
CA ASP A 133 -8.99 6.02 10.51
C ASP A 133 -8.82 4.50 10.27
N ALA A 134 -8.89 3.71 11.34
CA ALA A 134 -8.77 2.26 11.33
C ALA A 134 -9.86 1.56 10.50
N SER A 135 -11.10 2.06 10.50
CA SER A 135 -12.21 1.44 9.75
C SER A 135 -11.98 1.57 8.25
N HIS A 136 -11.62 2.77 7.80
CA HIS A 136 -11.22 3.00 6.41
C HIS A 136 -9.99 2.19 6.03
N TYR A 137 -8.98 2.10 6.91
CA TYR A 137 -7.83 1.23 6.67
C TYR A 137 -8.24 -0.23 6.44
N ALA A 138 -9.11 -0.77 7.31
CA ALA A 138 -9.58 -2.14 7.21
C ALA A 138 -10.36 -2.39 5.90
N HIS A 139 -11.22 -1.45 5.49
CA HIS A 139 -11.91 -1.52 4.19
C HIS A 139 -10.96 -1.54 2.99
N ARG A 140 -9.88 -0.75 3.04
CA ARG A 140 -8.85 -0.77 1.99
C ARG A 140 -8.06 -2.06 2.00
N ALA A 141 -7.59 -2.50 3.17
CA ALA A 141 -6.82 -3.72 3.34
C ALA A 141 -7.62 -4.97 2.95
N GLY A 142 -8.93 -5.00 3.21
CA GLY A 142 -9.83 -6.08 2.81
C GLY A 142 -9.99 -6.27 1.29
N ARG A 143 -9.39 -5.40 0.47
CA ARG A 143 -9.37 -5.53 -1.00
C ARG A 143 -8.36 -6.56 -1.49
N VAL A 144 -7.31 -6.84 -0.72
CA VAL A 144 -6.36 -7.91 -1.01
C VAL A 144 -6.71 -9.17 -0.22
N ALA A 145 -5.95 -10.24 -0.46
CA ALA A 145 -5.95 -11.43 0.38
C ALA A 145 -7.32 -12.14 0.50
N ARG A 146 -8.15 -12.01 -0.55
CA ARG A 146 -9.44 -12.70 -0.68
C ARG A 146 -9.22 -14.17 -1.05
N GLY A 147 -10.05 -15.06 -0.50
CA GLY A 147 -10.00 -16.49 -0.79
C GLY A 147 -8.70 -17.18 -0.36
N GLY A 148 -8.07 -16.71 0.72
CA GLY A 148 -6.84 -17.29 1.28
C GLY A 148 -5.56 -16.99 0.51
N ARG A 149 -5.62 -16.14 -0.53
CA ARG A 149 -4.42 -15.72 -1.27
C ARG A 149 -3.59 -14.74 -0.45
N PRO A 150 -2.26 -14.66 -0.66
CA PRO A 150 -1.45 -13.61 -0.07
C PRO A 150 -1.82 -12.24 -0.65
N GLY A 151 -1.58 -11.19 0.12
CA GLY A 151 -1.76 -9.82 -0.33
C GLY A 151 -0.81 -8.88 0.38
N ILE A 152 -0.51 -7.73 -0.23
CA ILE A 152 0.38 -6.72 0.37
C ILE A 152 -0.37 -5.39 0.46
N VAL A 153 -0.33 -4.77 1.65
CA VAL A 153 -0.88 -3.44 1.90
C VAL A 153 0.27 -2.50 2.23
N ILE A 154 0.51 -1.48 1.42
CA ILE A 154 1.59 -0.50 1.63
C ILE A 154 1.01 0.84 2.06
N ASN A 155 1.54 1.39 3.15
CA ASN A 155 1.20 2.69 3.68
C ASN A 155 2.33 3.68 3.43
N MET A 156 2.09 4.69 2.59
CA MET A 156 3.08 5.73 2.34
C MET A 156 2.84 6.91 3.27
N THR A 157 3.87 7.29 4.02
CA THR A 157 3.87 8.49 4.86
C THR A 157 4.82 9.51 4.24
N THR A 158 4.43 10.77 4.11
CA THR A 158 5.23 11.78 3.38
C THR A 158 5.69 12.95 4.24
N SER A 159 5.26 12.98 5.50
CA SER A 159 5.71 13.92 6.51
C SER A 159 6.18 13.22 7.77
N GLN A 160 7.07 13.86 8.52
CA GLN A 160 7.56 13.34 9.80
C GLN A 160 6.41 13.08 10.80
N LYS A 161 5.38 13.93 10.78
CA LYS A 161 4.20 13.82 11.65
C LYS A 161 3.34 12.61 11.31
N GLU A 162 3.31 12.19 10.05
CA GLU A 162 2.52 11.03 9.61
C GLU A 162 3.21 9.70 9.88
N ARG A 163 4.52 9.68 10.17
CA ARG A 163 5.31 8.44 10.29
C ARG A 163 4.74 7.45 11.31
N HIS A 164 4.17 7.95 12.40
CA HIS A 164 3.59 7.10 13.45
C HIS A 164 2.13 6.69 13.18
N VAL A 165 1.45 7.36 12.23
CA VAL A 165 0.00 7.21 12.02
C VAL A 165 -0.39 5.75 11.71
N PRO A 166 0.30 5.01 10.82
CA PRO A 166 -0.05 3.62 10.57
C PRO A 166 -0.06 2.74 11.81
N PHE A 167 0.91 2.93 12.71
CA PHE A 167 1.03 2.16 13.93
C PHE A 167 0.00 2.56 14.97
N THR A 168 -0.20 3.87 15.20
CA THR A 168 -1.04 4.35 16.29
C THR A 168 -2.52 4.38 15.93
N ARG A 169 -2.87 4.70 14.68
CA ARG A 169 -4.27 4.88 14.24
C ARG A 169 -4.84 3.67 13.50
N PHE A 170 -4.01 2.76 12.98
CA PHE A 170 -4.49 1.56 12.28
C PHE A 170 -4.08 0.29 13.02
N ALA A 171 -2.78 0.07 13.25
CA ALA A 171 -2.31 -1.18 13.86
C ALA A 171 -2.82 -1.36 15.28
N LYS A 172 -2.72 -0.35 16.15
CA LYS A 172 -3.17 -0.45 17.54
C LYS A 172 -4.67 -0.74 17.68
N PRO A 173 -5.59 -0.01 17.01
CA PRO A 173 -7.02 -0.31 17.12
C PRO A 173 -7.44 -1.64 16.50
N LEU A 174 -6.73 -2.12 15.47
CA LEU A 174 -7.02 -3.37 14.76
C LEU A 174 -6.21 -4.57 15.27
N GLN A 175 -5.37 -4.38 16.30
CA GLN A 175 -4.50 -5.41 16.85
C GLN A 175 -3.50 -6.00 15.83
N LEU A 176 -2.98 -5.17 14.93
CA LEU A 176 -2.03 -5.56 13.86
C LEU A 176 -0.59 -5.15 14.14
N GLN A 177 -0.22 -4.85 15.39
CA GLN A 177 1.12 -4.39 15.75
C GLN A 177 2.20 -5.39 15.31
N ASP A 178 1.96 -6.68 15.52
CA ASP A 178 2.93 -7.73 15.15
C ASP A 178 2.86 -8.11 13.66
N GLN A 179 1.99 -7.46 12.89
CA GLN A 179 1.75 -7.71 11.47
C GLN A 179 2.04 -6.48 10.60
N MET A 180 2.46 -5.36 11.20
CA MET A 180 2.80 -4.12 10.52
C MET A 180 4.30 -3.84 10.56
N TYR A 181 4.91 -3.83 9.38
CA TYR A 181 6.35 -3.80 9.17
C TYR A 181 6.80 -2.48 8.55
N ILE A 182 7.97 -2.00 8.93
CA ILE A 182 8.64 -0.94 8.17
C ILE A 182 9.35 -1.61 6.99
N VAL A 183 9.06 -1.15 5.78
CA VAL A 183 9.66 -1.66 4.54
C VAL A 183 10.32 -0.52 3.77
N GLN A 184 11.31 -0.83 2.95
CA GLN A 184 11.94 0.17 2.07
C GLN A 184 12.20 -0.42 0.69
N PRO A 185 11.71 0.20 -0.40
CA PRO A 185 11.99 -0.29 -1.74
C PRO A 185 13.46 -0.01 -2.09
N ARG A 186 14.25 -1.07 -2.33
CA ARG A 186 15.68 -1.02 -2.67
C ARG A 186 15.99 -2.12 -3.68
N GLU A 187 16.75 -1.78 -4.72
CA GLU A 187 17.25 -2.76 -5.72
C GLU A 187 16.14 -3.66 -6.31
N GLY A 188 14.97 -3.08 -6.58
CA GLY A 188 13.83 -3.84 -7.09
C GLY A 188 13.24 -4.84 -6.07
N LYS A 189 13.58 -4.76 -4.79
CA LYS A 189 12.97 -5.55 -3.71
C LYS A 189 12.24 -4.65 -2.72
N LEU A 190 11.42 -5.26 -1.88
CA LEU A 190 10.73 -4.59 -0.77
C LEU A 190 11.12 -5.19 0.59
N PRO A 191 12.40 -5.08 1.01
CA PRO A 191 12.87 -5.65 2.27
C PRO A 191 12.13 -5.06 3.49
N ILE A 192 11.81 -5.95 4.43
CA ILE A 192 11.42 -5.60 5.80
C ILE A 192 12.67 -5.14 6.54
N ILE A 193 12.61 -3.96 7.15
CA ILE A 193 13.70 -3.36 7.91
C ILE A 193 13.37 -3.15 9.39
N GLY A 194 12.17 -3.53 9.82
CA GLY A 194 11.75 -3.45 11.21
C GLY A 194 10.28 -3.82 11.43
N LEU A 195 9.93 -4.01 12.70
CA LEU A 195 8.57 -4.23 13.21
C LEU A 195 8.02 -2.98 13.90
N SER A 196 6.70 -2.91 14.07
CA SER A 196 5.94 -1.87 14.80
C SER A 196 6.52 -1.46 16.16
N ASN A 197 7.30 -2.31 16.82
CA ASN A 197 7.73 -2.09 18.21
C ASN A 197 9.07 -1.38 18.38
N GLN A 198 9.59 -0.69 17.37
CA GLN A 198 10.82 0.11 17.54
C GLN A 198 10.65 1.50 16.89
N PRO A 199 10.25 2.55 17.64
CA PRO A 199 10.55 3.89 17.22
C PRO A 199 12.08 4.01 17.18
N GLN A 200 12.68 4.06 16.00
CA GLN A 200 14.07 4.49 15.94
C GLN A 200 14.12 5.92 16.47
N PRO A 201 14.88 6.20 17.55
CA PRO A 201 15.09 7.55 18.02
C PRO A 201 15.66 8.40 16.88
N PRO A 202 15.42 9.71 16.86
CA PRO A 202 16.10 10.58 15.92
C PRO A 202 17.59 10.29 16.01
N LYS A 203 18.25 10.05 14.85
CA LYS A 203 19.71 10.10 14.81
C LYS A 203 20.10 11.47 15.33
N THR A 204 20.64 11.52 16.54
CA THR A 204 21.39 12.69 17.00
C THR A 204 22.45 12.92 15.95
N SER A 205 22.38 14.06 15.28
CA SER A 205 23.49 14.58 14.51
C SER A 205 24.69 14.62 15.46
N ASP A 206 25.74 13.90 15.11
CA ASP A 206 27.06 14.13 15.69
C ASP A 206 27.46 15.58 15.36
N THR A 207 27.13 16.52 16.24
CA THR A 207 27.95 17.70 16.44
C THR A 207 29.00 17.34 17.49
N SER A 208 29.97 16.54 17.06
CA SER A 208 31.32 16.65 17.57
C SER A 208 32.17 17.24 16.44
N ASN A 209 32.26 18.56 16.44
CA ASN A 209 33.36 19.22 15.78
C ASN A 209 33.83 20.33 16.72
N SER A 210 35.08 20.15 17.17
CA SER A 210 35.97 21.08 17.91
C SER A 210 35.50 21.62 19.25
#